data_AF-A0A3A0DL49-F1
#
_entry.id   AF-A0A3A0DL49-F1
#
_cell.length_a   1.000
_cell.length_b   1.000
_cell.length_c   1.000
_cell.angle_alpha   90.00
_cell.angle_beta   90.00
_cell.angle_gamma   90.00
#
_symmetry.space_group_name_H-M   'P 1'
#
loop_
_entity.id
_entity.type
_entity.pdbx_description
1 polymer ?
#
loop_
_entity_poly.entity_id
_entity_poly.type
_entity_poly.pdbx_seq_one_letter_code
_entity_poly.pdbx_strand_id
1 'polypeptide(L)'
;MNYRRRSNPKTRTRRCSMRAGRGGFTLAEVLVASGITVMIAGAMAVMATGVEQTARYTFALEEAHQHGRVALERIQSAVQGAASSSTNPPAAVLADVSGAYTFPETLVAWKTDNGDDVPQASELVVFCANPSNPTELWELTNPGDTQTVSMIDTTALAALVSAMKSSGATRKTVLTTLLRSCTSHDLGPPKPAVRFTLTMRPSATEWSQYQASTLAWSDLSWAQGIYGTKRGLRQVRVTCELQIIPDDDDDGVASPETSAVPFLGSAAMYYELPQ
;
A
#
# COMPACT_ATOMS: atom_id res chain seq x y z
N MET A 1 74.39 -53.46 13.82
CA MET A 1 74.50 -52.60 15.01
C MET A 1 73.39 -52.97 16.00
N ASN A 2 73.79 -53.64 17.07
CA ASN A 2 73.17 -53.86 18.39
C ASN A 2 71.70 -54.31 18.51
N TYR A 3 71.58 -55.64 18.47
CA TYR A 3 70.82 -56.50 19.39
C TYR A 3 70.69 -55.94 20.83
N ARG A 4 69.48 -55.98 21.41
CA ARG A 4 69.32 -56.27 22.85
C ARG A 4 67.96 -56.89 23.17
N ARG A 5 67.98 -58.22 23.30
CA ARG A 5 67.05 -59.03 24.09
C ARG A 5 67.09 -58.61 25.56
N ARG A 6 65.91 -58.66 26.20
CA ARG A 6 65.61 -59.15 27.57
C ARG A 6 64.27 -58.50 27.98
N SER A 7 63.35 -59.10 28.70
CA SER A 7 63.06 -60.46 29.16
C SER A 7 61.74 -60.31 29.90
N ASN A 8 60.76 -61.15 29.60
CA ASN A 8 59.45 -61.18 30.27
C ASN A 8 59.62 -61.47 31.78
N PRO A 9 58.78 -60.90 32.64
CA PRO A 9 57.97 -61.79 33.46
C PRO A 9 56.49 -61.40 33.51
N LYS A 10 55.70 -62.46 33.53
CA LYS A 10 54.25 -62.55 33.66
C LYS A 10 53.71 -61.67 34.80
N THR A 11 52.90 -60.66 34.45
CA THR A 11 52.02 -59.99 35.41
C THR A 11 50.57 -60.28 35.04
N ARG A 12 49.88 -60.94 35.97
CA ARG A 12 48.48 -61.36 35.93
C ARG A 12 47.58 -60.33 35.25
N THR A 13 46.95 -60.71 34.14
CA THR A 13 45.72 -60.10 33.65
C THR A 13 44.63 -60.36 34.70
N ARG A 14 44.46 -59.42 35.65
CA ARG A 14 43.18 -59.26 36.34
C ARG A 14 42.18 -58.86 35.26
N ARG A 15 41.41 -59.84 34.77
CA ARG A 15 40.08 -59.60 34.25
C ARG A 15 39.26 -59.00 35.40
N CYS A 16 39.28 -57.69 35.55
CA CYS A 16 38.14 -57.01 36.12
C CYS A 16 37.03 -57.18 35.09
N SER A 17 36.15 -58.14 35.33
CA SER A 17 34.78 -58.02 34.86
C SER A 17 34.26 -56.70 35.43
N MET A 18 34.27 -55.65 34.61
CA MET A 18 33.24 -54.64 34.76
C MET A 18 31.94 -55.39 34.47
N ARG A 19 31.35 -55.97 35.52
CA ARG A 19 29.91 -56.17 35.58
C ARG A 19 29.35 -54.80 35.23
N ALA A 20 28.86 -54.66 34.01
CA ALA A 20 27.89 -53.61 33.70
C ALA A 20 26.78 -53.82 34.72
N GLY A 21 26.81 -53.03 35.79
CA GLY A 21 25.78 -53.03 36.79
C GLY A 21 24.50 -52.68 36.06
N ARG A 22 23.58 -53.64 35.95
CA ARG A 22 22.18 -53.34 35.70
C ARG A 22 21.67 -52.62 36.95
N GLY A 23 21.99 -51.33 37.07
CA GLY A 23 21.39 -50.44 38.05
C GLY A 23 19.98 -50.13 37.56
N GLY A 24 18.97 -50.64 38.27
CA GLY A 24 17.61 -50.16 38.08
C GLY A 24 17.53 -48.74 38.60
N PHE A 25 16.91 -47.85 37.83
CA PHE A 25 16.63 -46.48 38.29
C PHE A 25 15.72 -46.52 39.51
N THR A 26 16.03 -45.68 40.50
CA THR A 26 15.11 -45.50 41.63
C THR A 26 13.87 -44.73 41.18
N LEU A 27 12.73 -44.97 41.82
CA LEU A 27 11.48 -44.26 41.49
C LEU A 27 11.63 -42.74 41.59
N ALA A 28 12.45 -42.27 42.53
CA ALA A 28 12.78 -40.84 42.69
C ALA A 28 13.58 -40.29 41.49
N GLU A 29 14.55 -41.03 40.94
CA GLU A 29 15.31 -40.63 39.75
C GLU A 29 14.40 -40.52 38.52
N VAL A 30 13.49 -41.47 38.33
CA VAL A 30 12.53 -41.42 37.20
C VAL A 30 11.58 -40.22 37.34
N LEU A 31 11.16 -39.88 38.57
CA LEU A 31 10.27 -38.75 38.83
C LEU A 31 10.97 -37.41 38.62
N VAL A 32 12.24 -37.28 39.06
CA VAL A 32 13.04 -36.08 38.80
C VAL A 32 13.33 -35.93 37.30
N ALA A 33 13.71 -37.02 36.62
CA ALA A 33 13.99 -37.00 35.19
C ALA A 33 12.75 -36.68 34.35
N SER A 34 11.58 -37.22 34.71
CA SER A 34 10.33 -36.89 34.03
C SER A 34 9.91 -35.44 34.26
N GLY A 35 10.07 -34.91 35.48
CA GLY A 35 9.81 -33.51 35.79
C GLY A 35 10.68 -32.54 34.96
N ILE A 36 11.99 -32.82 34.86
CA ILE A 36 12.91 -32.02 34.03
C ILE A 36 12.52 -32.10 32.55
N THR A 37 12.17 -33.28 32.05
CA THR A 37 11.75 -33.46 30.65
C THR A 37 10.49 -32.65 30.34
N VAL A 38 9.50 -32.65 31.23
CA VAL A 38 8.27 -31.85 31.07
C VAL A 38 8.59 -30.35 31.07
N MET A 39 9.47 -29.88 31.96
CA MET A 39 9.87 -28.46 31.98
C MET A 39 10.59 -28.05 30.69
N ILE A 40 11.51 -28.88 30.18
CA ILE A 40 12.22 -28.62 28.92
C ILE A 40 11.24 -28.63 27.74
N ALA A 41 10.36 -29.62 27.67
CA ALA A 41 9.34 -29.72 26.62
C ALA A 41 8.40 -28.51 26.64
N GLY A 42 7.98 -28.06 27.83
CA GLY A 42 7.17 -26.87 27.99
C GLY A 42 7.89 -25.59 27.53
N ALA A 43 9.15 -25.40 27.91
CA ALA A 43 9.94 -24.26 27.46
C ALA A 43 10.13 -24.25 25.93
N MET A 44 10.40 -25.41 25.33
CA MET A 44 10.50 -25.55 23.87
C MET A 44 9.17 -25.25 23.17
N ALA A 45 8.04 -25.70 23.74
CA ALA A 45 6.72 -25.41 23.18
C ALA A 45 6.42 -23.90 23.16
N VAL A 46 6.70 -23.20 24.27
CA VAL A 46 6.50 -21.73 24.35
C VAL A 46 7.41 -20.97 23.38
N MET A 47 8.68 -21.39 23.25
CA MET A 47 9.58 -20.77 22.27
C MET A 47 9.13 -21.05 20.83
N ALA A 48 8.68 -22.27 20.53
CA ALA A 48 8.17 -22.61 19.21
C ALA A 48 6.97 -21.75 18.83
N THR A 49 6.01 -21.57 19.74
CA THR A 49 4.85 -20.69 19.51
C THR A 49 5.26 -19.23 19.34
N GLY A 50 6.24 -18.75 20.12
CA GLY A 50 6.74 -17.38 19.99
C GLY A 50 7.44 -17.12 18.65
N VAL A 51 8.24 -18.08 18.16
CA VAL A 51 8.88 -18.00 16.85
C VAL A 51 7.83 -18.05 15.73
N GLU A 52 6.82 -18.90 15.84
CA GLU A 52 5.74 -18.98 14.85
C GLU A 52 4.94 -17.68 14.77
N GLN A 53 4.54 -17.11 15.91
CA GLN A 53 3.84 -15.82 15.95
C GLN A 53 4.69 -14.69 15.36
N THR A 54 5.98 -14.65 15.69
CA THR A 54 6.90 -13.66 15.14
C THR A 54 7.03 -13.80 13.63
N ALA A 55 7.13 -15.04 13.13
CA ALA A 55 7.22 -15.31 11.70
C ALA A 55 5.96 -14.84 10.96
N ARG A 56 4.76 -15.17 11.46
CA ARG A 56 3.48 -14.74 10.88
C ARG A 56 3.39 -13.22 10.79
N TYR A 57 3.65 -12.54 11.90
CA TYR A 57 3.66 -11.08 11.95
C TYR A 57 4.62 -10.47 10.93
N THR A 58 5.85 -11.02 10.81
CA THR A 58 6.81 -10.50 9.81
C THR A 58 6.34 -10.72 8.38
N PHE A 59 5.70 -11.86 8.08
CA PHE A 59 5.16 -12.11 6.74
C PHE A 59 3.98 -11.19 6.41
N ALA A 60 3.04 -11.01 7.33
CA ALA A 60 1.91 -10.09 7.16
C ALA A 60 2.39 -8.65 6.93
N LEU A 61 3.43 -8.22 7.65
CA LEU A 61 4.02 -6.90 7.49
C LEU A 61 4.74 -6.74 6.14
N GLU A 62 5.48 -7.75 5.69
CA GLU A 62 6.13 -7.76 4.37
C GLU A 62 5.10 -7.68 3.24
N GLU A 63 4.01 -8.43 3.35
CA GLU A 63 2.90 -8.39 2.41
C GLU A 63 2.25 -7.01 2.36
N ALA A 64 1.93 -6.42 3.52
CA ALA A 64 1.39 -5.06 3.60
C ALA A 64 2.33 -4.03 2.93
N HIS A 65 3.65 -4.16 3.13
CA HIS A 65 4.64 -3.31 2.47
C HIS A 65 4.67 -3.51 0.96
N GLN A 66 4.56 -4.74 0.46
CA GLN A 66 4.51 -5.01 -0.96
C GLN A 66 3.26 -4.38 -1.60
N HIS A 67 2.08 -4.59 -1.00
CA HIS A 67 0.84 -3.99 -1.47
C HIS A 67 0.89 -2.47 -1.50
N GLY A 68 1.37 -1.84 -0.42
CA GLY A 68 1.47 -0.38 -0.33
C GLY A 68 2.43 0.20 -1.36
N ARG A 69 3.59 -0.44 -1.56
CA ARG A 69 4.58 0.00 -2.55
C ARG A 69 4.04 -0.12 -3.98
N VAL A 70 3.44 -1.26 -4.34
CA VAL A 70 2.89 -1.47 -5.68
C VAL A 70 1.75 -0.50 -5.96
N ALA A 71 0.83 -0.30 -5.01
CA ALA A 71 -0.26 0.65 -5.16
C ALA A 71 0.25 2.08 -5.38
N LEU A 72 1.19 2.55 -4.55
CA LEU A 72 1.79 3.88 -4.70
C LEU A 72 2.56 4.03 -6.01
N GLU A 73 3.33 3.01 -6.43
CA GLU A 73 4.09 3.05 -7.68
C GLU A 73 3.16 3.17 -8.90
N ARG A 74 2.07 2.40 -8.93
CA ARG A 74 1.09 2.49 -10.03
C ARG A 74 0.38 3.84 -10.06
N ILE A 75 0.00 4.38 -8.90
CA ILE A 75 -0.59 5.72 -8.78
C ILE A 75 0.38 6.80 -9.27
N GLN A 76 1.63 6.75 -8.82
CA GLN A 76 2.65 7.72 -9.22
C GLN A 76 2.95 7.64 -10.71
N SER A 77 3.08 6.42 -11.25
CA SER A 77 3.29 6.21 -12.68
C SER A 77 2.13 6.74 -13.52
N ALA A 78 0.88 6.56 -13.09
CA ALA A 78 -0.27 7.08 -13.80
C ALA A 78 -0.33 8.61 -13.78
N VAL A 79 0.00 9.25 -12.66
CA VAL A 79 0.04 10.72 -12.55
C VAL A 79 1.21 11.31 -13.34
N GLN A 80 2.38 10.67 -13.35
CA GLN A 80 3.55 11.14 -14.11
C GLN A 80 3.38 10.94 -15.62
N GLY A 81 2.67 9.88 -16.03
CA GLY A 81 2.33 9.61 -17.42
C GLY A 81 1.06 10.31 -17.88
N ALA A 82 0.47 11.18 -17.05
CA ALA A 82 -0.74 11.89 -17.40
C ALA A 82 -0.49 12.94 -18.49
N ALA A 83 -1.48 13.14 -19.35
CA ALA A 83 -1.50 14.16 -20.37
C ALA A 83 -2.00 15.48 -19.79
N SER A 84 -1.50 16.59 -20.32
CA SER A 84 -1.90 17.92 -19.86
C SER A 84 -2.31 18.78 -21.04
N SER A 85 -3.39 19.54 -20.88
CA SER A 85 -3.75 20.60 -21.82
C SER A 85 -3.97 21.93 -21.08
N SER A 86 -4.07 23.02 -21.85
CA SER A 86 -4.39 24.34 -21.27
C SER A 86 -5.79 24.39 -20.67
N THR A 87 -6.68 23.51 -21.13
CA THR A 87 -8.10 23.48 -20.78
C THR A 87 -8.41 22.40 -19.75
N ASN A 88 -7.71 21.27 -19.77
CA ASN A 88 -7.94 20.16 -18.85
C ASN A 88 -6.69 19.86 -18.02
N PRO A 89 -6.80 19.84 -16.67
CA PRO A 89 -5.69 19.41 -15.84
C PRO A 89 -5.40 17.90 -16.03
N PRO A 90 -4.15 17.47 -15.83
CA PRO A 90 -3.75 16.07 -15.99
C PRO A 90 -4.37 15.12 -14.96
N ALA A 91 -4.80 15.64 -13.81
CA ALA A 91 -5.42 14.87 -12.76
C ALA A 91 -6.54 15.67 -12.09
N ALA A 92 -7.52 14.94 -11.57
CA ALA A 92 -8.63 15.46 -10.79
C ALA A 92 -8.84 14.57 -9.56
N VAL A 93 -9.25 15.16 -8.45
CA VAL A 93 -9.59 14.43 -7.22
C VAL A 93 -11.07 14.66 -6.95
N LEU A 94 -11.81 13.56 -6.84
CA LEU A 94 -13.22 13.57 -6.49
C LEU A 94 -13.36 13.25 -5.01
N ALA A 95 -14.17 14.05 -4.33
CA ALA A 95 -14.43 13.87 -2.92
C ALA A 95 -15.88 13.46 -2.69
N ASP A 96 -16.06 12.46 -1.84
CA ASP A 96 -17.37 12.10 -1.31
C ASP A 96 -17.63 12.88 -0.01
N VAL A 97 -18.88 13.21 0.26
CA VAL A 97 -19.29 13.97 1.45
C VAL A 97 -20.21 13.08 2.28
N SER A 98 -19.78 12.78 3.51
CA SER A 98 -20.60 12.04 4.49
C SER A 98 -20.68 12.82 5.79
N GLY A 99 -21.88 13.25 6.14
CA GLY A 99 -22.12 14.14 7.28
C GLY A 99 -21.35 15.46 7.13
N ALA A 100 -20.51 15.78 8.12
CA ALA A 100 -19.66 16.97 8.14
C ALA A 100 -18.26 16.75 7.54
N TYR A 101 -17.97 15.55 7.04
CA TYR A 101 -16.63 15.17 6.60
C TYR A 101 -16.56 15.00 5.08
N THR A 102 -15.42 15.37 4.51
CA THR A 102 -15.11 15.25 3.09
C THR A 102 -13.99 14.24 2.90
N PHE A 103 -14.23 13.25 2.04
CA PHE A 103 -13.35 12.12 1.79
C PHE A 103 -12.86 12.17 0.33
N PRO A 104 -11.68 12.78 0.06
CA PRO A 104 -11.11 12.81 -1.28
C PRO A 104 -10.47 11.45 -1.61
N GLU A 105 -11.30 10.44 -1.82
CA GLU A 105 -10.91 9.03 -1.92
C GLU A 105 -10.75 8.53 -3.37
N THR A 106 -11.08 9.38 -4.35
CA THR A 106 -11.03 9.02 -5.77
C THR A 106 -10.09 9.94 -6.53
N LEU A 107 -9.08 9.37 -7.16
CA LEU A 107 -8.15 10.06 -8.06
C LEU A 107 -8.45 9.66 -9.50
N VAL A 108 -8.54 10.64 -10.39
CA VAL A 108 -8.62 10.44 -11.83
C VAL A 108 -7.36 11.01 -12.45
N ALA A 109 -6.63 10.20 -13.20
CA ALA A 109 -5.51 10.63 -14.03
C ALA A 109 -5.90 10.44 -15.50
N TRP A 110 -5.64 11.46 -16.31
CA TRP A 110 -5.91 11.42 -17.75
C TRP A 110 -4.63 11.06 -18.49
N LYS A 111 -4.65 10.00 -19.30
CA LYS A 111 -3.53 9.57 -20.14
C LYS A 111 -4.00 9.49 -21.60
N THR A 112 -3.55 10.42 -22.44
CA THR A 112 -3.76 10.34 -23.89
C THR A 112 -2.56 9.71 -24.59
N ASP A 113 -2.83 8.86 -25.58
CA ASP A 113 -1.83 8.38 -26.54
C ASP A 113 -1.87 9.18 -27.86
N ASN A 114 -2.92 9.98 -28.08
CA ASN A 114 -3.20 10.67 -29.35
C ASN A 114 -2.83 12.15 -29.35
N GLY A 115 -2.61 12.74 -28.17
CA GLY A 115 -2.30 14.16 -28.02
C GLY A 115 -3.51 15.09 -28.16
N ASP A 116 -4.72 14.56 -28.00
CA ASP A 116 -5.94 15.34 -28.02
C ASP A 116 -6.04 16.23 -26.77
N ASP A 117 -6.63 17.42 -26.89
CA ASP A 117 -6.79 18.35 -25.76
C ASP A 117 -8.01 18.05 -24.87
N VAL A 118 -8.86 17.10 -25.31
CA VAL A 118 -10.12 16.72 -24.67
C VAL A 118 -10.05 15.27 -24.19
N PRO A 119 -10.09 15.04 -22.87
CA PRO A 119 -10.07 13.70 -22.30
C PRO A 119 -11.25 12.85 -22.77
N GLN A 120 -10.96 11.60 -23.12
CA GLN A 120 -11.98 10.56 -23.30
C GLN A 120 -12.01 9.62 -22.09
N ALA A 121 -13.16 9.01 -21.82
CA ALA A 121 -13.31 8.02 -20.74
C ALA A 121 -12.35 6.83 -20.89
N SER A 122 -12.01 6.45 -22.12
CA SER A 122 -11.02 5.42 -22.48
C SER A 122 -9.59 5.76 -22.07
N GLU A 123 -9.29 7.04 -21.94
CA GLU A 123 -7.99 7.58 -21.57
C GLU A 123 -7.84 7.80 -20.06
N LEU A 124 -8.90 7.57 -19.28
CA LEU A 124 -8.86 7.77 -17.84
C LEU A 124 -8.39 6.52 -17.11
N VAL A 125 -7.49 6.76 -16.16
CA VAL A 125 -7.12 5.81 -15.12
C VAL A 125 -7.67 6.33 -13.80
N VAL A 126 -8.62 5.59 -13.22
CA VAL A 126 -9.28 6.00 -11.98
C VAL A 126 -8.83 5.10 -10.83
N PHE A 127 -8.36 5.70 -9.74
CA PHE A 127 -8.04 5.01 -8.50
C PHE A 127 -9.12 5.32 -7.46
N CYS A 128 -9.78 4.29 -6.96
CA CYS A 128 -10.83 4.44 -5.95
C CYS A 128 -11.03 3.14 -5.18
N ALA A 129 -11.61 3.22 -3.99
CA ALA A 129 -12.01 2.02 -3.27
C ALA A 129 -13.23 1.34 -3.93
N ASN A 130 -13.35 0.04 -3.71
CA ASN A 130 -14.54 -0.73 -4.05
C ASN A 130 -15.71 -0.30 -3.14
N PRO A 131 -16.84 0.17 -3.69
CA PRO A 131 -17.98 0.62 -2.88
C PRO A 131 -18.63 -0.53 -2.08
N SER A 132 -18.51 -1.78 -2.53
CA SER A 132 -19.05 -2.95 -1.83
C SER A 132 -18.05 -3.55 -0.84
N ASN A 133 -16.75 -3.33 -1.05
CA ASN A 133 -15.68 -3.81 -0.16
C ASN A 133 -14.60 -2.72 0.04
N PRO A 134 -14.76 -1.82 1.02
CA PRO A 134 -13.85 -0.68 1.20
C PRO A 134 -12.40 -1.05 1.58
N THR A 135 -12.08 -2.32 1.79
CA THR A 135 -10.70 -2.80 1.96
C THR A 135 -9.96 -3.01 0.63
N GLU A 136 -10.69 -2.96 -0.49
CA GLU A 136 -10.10 -3.08 -1.82
C GLU A 136 -9.86 -1.71 -2.46
N LEU A 137 -8.62 -1.48 -2.91
CA LEU A 137 -8.30 -0.37 -3.79
C LEU A 137 -8.29 -0.85 -5.24
N TRP A 138 -9.08 -0.19 -6.09
CA TRP A 138 -9.18 -0.49 -7.51
C TRP A 138 -8.46 0.55 -8.38
N GLU A 139 -7.91 0.06 -9.48
CA GLU A 139 -7.56 0.81 -10.68
C GLU A 139 -8.59 0.46 -11.77
N LEU A 140 -9.38 1.45 -12.18
CA LEU A 140 -10.42 1.33 -13.19
C LEU A 140 -9.95 1.93 -14.51
N THR A 141 -10.20 1.22 -15.61
CA THR A 141 -9.97 1.69 -16.98
C THR A 141 -11.14 1.23 -17.86
N ASN A 142 -11.56 2.05 -18.83
CA ASN A 142 -12.66 1.69 -19.73
C ASN A 142 -12.26 1.92 -21.20
N PRO A 143 -11.36 1.11 -21.78
CA PRO A 143 -10.73 1.40 -23.07
C PRO A 143 -11.70 1.48 -24.25
N GLY A 144 -12.93 0.94 -24.12
CA GLY A 144 -13.95 0.98 -25.17
C GLY A 144 -14.85 2.22 -25.15
N ASP A 145 -14.71 3.10 -24.16
CA ASP A 145 -15.61 4.24 -23.96
C ASP A 145 -15.03 5.54 -24.54
N THR A 146 -15.63 5.99 -25.64
CA THR A 146 -15.19 7.19 -26.37
C THR A 146 -15.88 8.46 -25.89
N GLN A 147 -16.65 8.41 -24.79
CA GLN A 147 -17.30 9.60 -24.24
C GLN A 147 -16.24 10.63 -23.82
N THR A 148 -16.38 11.86 -24.29
CA THR A 148 -15.53 12.96 -23.86
C THR A 148 -15.97 13.48 -22.48
N VAL A 149 -15.00 13.86 -21.66
CA VAL A 149 -15.26 14.41 -20.32
C VAL A 149 -14.31 15.56 -20.01
N SER A 150 -14.82 16.57 -19.32
CA SER A 150 -14.00 17.66 -18.78
C SER A 150 -13.43 17.26 -17.43
N MET A 151 -12.13 17.43 -17.24
CA MET A 151 -11.46 17.18 -15.97
C MET A 151 -11.70 18.29 -14.93
N ILE A 152 -12.34 19.40 -15.34
CA ILE A 152 -12.71 20.52 -14.45
C ILE A 152 -14.16 20.39 -13.97
N ASP A 153 -15.04 19.75 -14.75
CA ASP A 153 -16.42 19.50 -14.33
C ASP A 153 -16.48 18.28 -13.40
N THR A 154 -16.26 18.53 -12.11
CA THR A 154 -16.26 17.48 -11.09
C THR A 154 -17.59 16.74 -10.98
N THR A 155 -18.72 17.36 -11.38
CA THR A 155 -20.04 16.72 -11.31
C THR A 155 -20.20 15.70 -12.43
N ALA A 156 -19.90 16.09 -13.67
CA ALA A 156 -19.91 15.17 -14.81
C ALA A 156 -18.89 14.05 -14.64
N LEU A 157 -17.69 14.38 -14.13
CA LEU A 157 -16.64 13.41 -13.86
C LEU A 157 -17.05 12.42 -12.75
N ALA A 158 -17.69 12.88 -11.67
CA ALA A 158 -18.19 11.99 -10.63
C ALA A 158 -19.30 11.04 -11.12
N ALA A 159 -20.19 11.52 -12.00
CA ALA A 159 -21.20 10.69 -12.63
C ALA A 159 -20.57 9.60 -13.52
N LEU A 160 -19.57 9.96 -14.33
CA LEU A 160 -18.81 9.01 -15.16
C LEU A 160 -18.12 7.95 -14.30
N VAL A 161 -17.39 8.36 -13.26
CA VAL A 161 -16.71 7.41 -12.36
C VAL A 161 -17.69 6.48 -11.66
N SER A 162 -18.87 6.98 -11.26
CA SER A 162 -19.93 6.16 -10.67
C SER A 162 -20.48 5.13 -11.66
N ALA A 163 -20.61 5.50 -12.93
CA ALA A 163 -20.97 4.56 -13.99
C ALA A 163 -19.87 3.52 -14.22
N MET A 164 -18.59 3.90 -14.23
CA MET A 164 -17.45 2.98 -14.34
C MET A 164 -17.40 1.96 -13.18
N LYS A 165 -17.68 2.40 -11.95
CA LYS A 165 -17.72 1.52 -10.77
C LYS A 165 -18.76 0.41 -10.90
N SER A 166 -19.91 0.69 -11.53
CA SER A 166 -21.02 -0.27 -11.69
C SER A 166 -21.01 -1.03 -13.03
N SER A 167 -20.33 -0.51 -14.05
CA SER A 167 -20.26 -1.12 -15.38
C SER A 167 -19.47 -2.45 -15.40
N GLY A 168 -19.95 -3.38 -16.24
CA GLY A 168 -19.23 -4.62 -16.58
C GLY A 168 -18.23 -4.46 -17.74
N ALA A 169 -18.28 -3.33 -18.47
CA ALA A 169 -17.33 -3.02 -19.54
C ALA A 169 -16.02 -2.42 -19.01
N THR A 170 -16.05 -1.87 -17.79
CA THR A 170 -14.87 -1.31 -17.13
C THR A 170 -13.97 -2.43 -16.62
N ARG A 171 -12.69 -2.40 -17.01
CA ARG A 171 -11.66 -3.26 -16.46
C ARG A 171 -11.31 -2.77 -15.06
N LYS A 172 -11.50 -3.63 -14.06
CA LYS A 172 -11.20 -3.36 -12.65
C LYS A 172 -9.99 -4.19 -12.25
N THR A 173 -8.91 -3.53 -11.87
CA THR A 173 -7.70 -4.19 -11.38
C THR A 173 -7.57 -3.91 -9.88
N VAL A 174 -7.55 -4.95 -9.07
CA VAL A 174 -7.36 -4.81 -7.61
C VAL A 174 -5.88 -4.56 -7.33
N LEU A 175 -5.57 -3.42 -6.68
CA LEU A 175 -4.20 -3.06 -6.28
C LEU A 175 -3.85 -3.62 -4.90
N THR A 176 -4.82 -3.61 -4.00
CA THR A 176 -4.69 -4.21 -2.67
C THR A 176 -6.07 -4.57 -2.13
N THR A 177 -6.14 -5.62 -1.33
CA THR A 177 -7.29 -6.08 -0.55
C THR A 177 -7.17 -5.74 0.93
N LEU A 178 -6.05 -5.10 1.31
CA LEU A 178 -5.61 -4.87 2.69
C LEU A 178 -5.77 -3.40 3.11
N LEU A 179 -6.53 -2.61 2.35
CA LEU A 179 -6.78 -1.21 2.69
C LEU A 179 -7.55 -1.17 4.01
N ARG A 180 -7.09 -0.35 4.95
CA ARG A 180 -7.85 -0.09 6.17
C ARG A 180 -9.18 0.55 5.79
N SER A 181 -10.28 0.05 6.33
CA SER A 181 -11.58 0.73 6.30
C SER A 181 -11.94 1.24 7.70
N CYS A 182 -12.58 2.39 7.79
CA CYS A 182 -13.19 2.88 9.03
C CYS A 182 -14.71 2.82 8.95
N THR A 183 -15.33 2.32 10.01
CA THR A 183 -16.77 2.37 10.22
C THR A 183 -17.05 3.37 11.33
N SER A 184 -18.07 4.20 11.14
CA SER A 184 -18.64 5.01 12.21
C SER A 184 -20.13 5.12 11.98
N HIS A 185 -20.89 5.08 13.07
CA HIS A 185 -22.34 5.19 13.05
C HIS A 185 -22.80 6.47 12.30
N ASP A 186 -22.00 7.54 12.36
CA ASP A 186 -22.34 8.83 11.77
C ASP A 186 -21.83 9.00 10.32
N LEU A 187 -20.98 8.09 9.84
CA LEU A 187 -20.34 8.17 8.52
C LEU A 187 -21.05 7.33 7.44
N GLY A 188 -22.07 6.55 7.82
CA GLY A 188 -22.79 5.66 6.92
C GLY A 188 -21.96 4.42 6.54
N PRO A 189 -21.86 4.04 5.25
CA PRO A 189 -21.09 2.87 4.84
C PRO A 189 -19.59 3.01 5.19
N PRO A 190 -18.86 1.89 5.36
CA PRO A 190 -17.45 1.93 5.71
C PRO A 190 -16.66 2.78 4.70
N LYS A 191 -15.78 3.65 5.20
CA LYS A 191 -14.95 4.53 4.38
C LYS A 191 -13.53 3.97 4.26
N PRO A 192 -12.93 3.99 3.07
CA PRO A 192 -11.56 3.56 2.88
C PRO A 192 -10.59 4.58 3.52
N ALA A 193 -9.50 4.09 4.10
CA ALA A 193 -8.40 4.92 4.59
C ALA A 193 -7.44 5.27 3.44
N VAL A 194 -7.97 5.88 2.39
CA VAL A 194 -7.22 6.45 1.27
C VAL A 194 -7.58 7.92 1.11
N ARG A 195 -6.58 8.76 0.90
CA ARG A 195 -6.73 10.19 0.72
C ARG A 195 -5.86 10.65 -0.43
N PHE A 196 -6.48 11.35 -1.36
CA PHE A 196 -5.80 12.07 -2.42
C PHE A 196 -5.91 13.57 -2.18
N THR A 197 -4.88 14.31 -2.56
CA THR A 197 -4.90 15.77 -2.54
C THR A 197 -4.24 16.28 -3.80
N LEU A 198 -4.95 17.12 -4.53
CA LEU A 198 -4.46 17.78 -5.74
C LEU A 198 -4.12 19.23 -5.40
N THR A 199 -2.91 19.66 -5.73
CA THR A 199 -2.49 21.06 -5.63
C THR A 199 -1.96 21.51 -6.98
N MET A 200 -2.48 22.64 -7.48
CA MET A 200 -2.05 23.24 -8.74
C MET A 200 -1.48 24.63 -8.49
N ARG A 201 -0.42 24.99 -9.21
CA ARG A 201 0.25 26.28 -9.15
C ARG A 201 0.59 26.78 -10.55
N PRO A 202 -0.14 27.77 -11.11
CA PRO A 202 -1.31 28.43 -10.52
C PRO A 202 -2.51 27.47 -10.34
N SER A 203 -3.39 27.79 -9.38
CA SER A 203 -4.62 27.05 -9.13
C SER A 203 -5.60 27.20 -10.31
N ALA A 204 -6.61 26.30 -10.39
CA ALA A 204 -7.63 26.42 -11.45
C ALA A 204 -8.45 27.71 -11.31
N THR A 205 -8.67 28.19 -10.08
CA THR A 205 -9.36 29.45 -9.80
C THR A 205 -8.54 30.67 -10.23
N GLU A 206 -7.24 30.71 -9.92
CA GLU A 206 -6.38 31.80 -10.40
C GLU A 206 -6.30 31.79 -11.93
N TRP A 207 -6.24 30.60 -12.54
CA TRP A 207 -6.25 30.47 -14.00
C TRP A 207 -7.53 31.02 -14.63
N SER A 208 -8.70 30.71 -14.06
CA SER A 208 -9.96 31.25 -14.56
C SER A 208 -10.10 32.75 -14.32
N GLN A 209 -9.56 33.28 -13.21
CA GLN A 209 -9.49 34.71 -12.94
C GLN A 209 -8.62 35.45 -13.97
N TYR A 210 -7.47 34.88 -14.33
CA TYR A 210 -6.62 35.38 -15.40
C TYR A 210 -7.38 35.39 -16.74
N GLN A 211 -8.04 34.29 -17.10
CA GLN A 211 -8.85 34.21 -18.33
C GLN A 211 -9.99 35.25 -18.33
N ALA A 212 -10.56 35.55 -17.17
CA ALA A 212 -11.56 36.60 -16.98
C ALA A 212 -10.98 38.02 -16.92
N SER A 213 -9.66 38.20 -17.13
CA SER A 213 -8.94 39.48 -17.03
C SER A 213 -9.04 40.16 -15.66
N THR A 214 -9.27 39.38 -14.60
CA THR A 214 -9.38 39.89 -13.21
C THR A 214 -8.09 39.75 -12.41
N LEU A 215 -7.15 38.93 -12.90
CA LEU A 215 -5.81 38.73 -12.33
C LEU A 215 -4.78 38.86 -13.45
N ALA A 216 -3.67 39.58 -13.20
CA ALA A 216 -2.63 39.75 -14.21
C ALA A 216 -1.77 38.49 -14.34
N TRP A 217 -1.20 38.28 -15.53
CA TRP A 217 -0.31 37.14 -15.81
C TRP A 217 0.88 37.03 -14.84
N SER A 218 1.45 38.17 -14.44
CA SER A 218 2.56 38.25 -13.48
C SER A 218 2.15 37.91 -12.04
N ASP A 219 0.86 38.00 -11.73
CA ASP A 219 0.33 37.87 -10.38
C ASP A 219 -0.16 36.44 -10.10
N LEU A 220 -0.13 35.57 -11.11
CA LEU A 220 -0.37 34.14 -10.96
C LEU A 220 0.72 33.49 -10.09
N SER A 221 0.31 32.53 -9.25
CA SER A 221 1.22 31.78 -8.38
C SER A 221 2.06 30.73 -9.13
N TRP A 222 2.91 31.19 -10.03
CA TRP A 222 3.80 30.36 -10.86
C TRP A 222 4.71 29.48 -10.00
N ALA A 223 4.90 28.24 -10.43
CA ALA A 223 5.82 27.32 -9.79
C ALA A 223 7.24 27.91 -9.86
N GLN A 224 7.85 28.14 -8.69
CA GLN A 224 9.17 28.77 -8.55
C GLN A 224 9.29 30.16 -9.21
N GLY A 225 8.17 30.84 -9.50
CA GLY A 225 8.17 32.11 -10.23
C GLY A 225 8.56 31.98 -11.71
N ILE A 226 8.49 30.77 -12.30
CA ILE A 226 8.91 30.53 -13.69
C ILE A 226 7.76 30.86 -14.64
N TYR A 227 7.83 32.05 -15.23
CA TYR A 227 6.97 32.48 -16.32
C TYR A 227 7.69 33.44 -17.27
N GLY A 228 7.26 33.48 -18.52
CA GLY A 228 7.71 34.41 -19.55
C GLY A 228 6.55 35.25 -20.09
N THR A 229 6.81 36.00 -21.16
CA THR A 229 5.83 36.91 -21.80
C THR A 229 4.84 36.23 -22.75
N LYS A 230 4.87 34.89 -22.84
CA LYS A 230 4.00 34.10 -23.72
C LYS A 230 3.59 32.76 -23.13
N ARG A 231 4.35 32.26 -22.15
CA ARG A 231 4.19 30.93 -21.56
C ARG A 231 4.62 30.94 -20.11
N GLY A 232 3.97 30.12 -19.30
CA GLY A 232 4.28 29.98 -17.88
C GLY A 232 4.25 28.51 -17.48
N LEU A 233 5.06 28.14 -16.49
CA LEU A 233 5.16 26.75 -16.05
C LEU A 233 4.13 26.49 -14.95
N ARG A 234 3.16 25.63 -15.25
CA ARG A 234 2.19 25.17 -14.26
C ARG A 234 2.67 23.86 -13.63
N GLN A 235 2.63 23.81 -12.31
CA GLN A 235 2.87 22.61 -11.53
C GLN A 235 1.54 22.00 -11.10
N VAL A 236 1.43 20.68 -11.23
CA VAL A 236 0.36 19.86 -10.65
C VAL A 236 1.00 18.84 -9.74
N ARG A 237 0.62 18.84 -8.47
CA ARG A 237 1.08 17.87 -7.47
C ARG A 237 -0.11 17.07 -6.95
N VAL A 238 0.01 15.76 -7.01
CA VAL A 238 -0.87 14.81 -6.33
C VAL A 238 -0.12 14.26 -5.11
N THR A 239 -0.76 14.32 -3.95
CA THR A 239 -0.34 13.60 -2.75
C THR A 239 -1.32 12.47 -2.51
N CYS A 240 -0.79 11.29 -2.16
CA CYS A 240 -1.56 10.10 -1.82
C CYS A 240 -1.17 9.64 -0.42
N GLU A 241 -2.16 9.38 0.41
CA GLU A 241 -2.01 8.79 1.73
C GLU A 241 -2.90 7.57 1.78
N LEU A 242 -2.36 6.41 2.13
CA LEU A 242 -3.15 5.18 2.31
C LEU A 242 -2.68 4.44 3.55
N GLN A 243 -3.59 3.75 4.23
CA GLN A 243 -3.27 2.91 5.38
C GLN A 243 -3.60 1.46 5.04
N ILE A 244 -2.64 0.56 5.25
CA ILE A 244 -2.80 -0.88 5.00
C ILE A 244 -2.73 -1.62 6.32
N ILE A 245 -3.61 -2.62 6.48
CA ILE A 245 -3.61 -3.52 7.63
C ILE A 245 -2.87 -4.80 7.21
N PRO A 246 -1.79 -5.20 7.91
CA PRO A 246 -1.21 -6.52 7.74
C PRO A 246 -2.27 -7.60 7.94
N ASP A 247 -2.36 -8.55 7.03
CA ASP A 247 -3.30 -9.67 7.15
C ASP A 247 -2.76 -10.65 8.20
N ASP A 248 -3.11 -10.43 9.46
CA ASP A 248 -2.67 -11.27 10.58
C ASP A 248 -3.83 -12.05 11.23
N ASP A 249 -5.08 -11.84 10.79
CA ASP A 249 -6.29 -12.41 11.42
C ASP A 249 -7.29 -13.02 10.41
N ASP A 250 -7.61 -14.30 10.62
CA ASP A 250 -8.58 -15.15 9.91
C ASP A 250 -10.06 -14.65 9.97
N ASP A 251 -10.34 -13.60 10.75
CA ASP A 251 -11.70 -13.18 11.11
C ASP A 251 -12.25 -11.99 10.27
N GLY A 252 -11.48 -11.43 9.34
CA GLY A 252 -11.98 -10.48 8.32
C GLY A 252 -12.60 -9.17 8.84
N VAL A 253 -12.55 -8.92 10.15
CA VAL A 253 -13.04 -7.70 10.79
C VAL A 253 -11.85 -7.03 11.44
N ALA A 254 -11.36 -5.96 10.82
CA ALA A 254 -10.31 -5.12 11.38
C ALA A 254 -10.73 -4.61 12.77
N SER A 255 -10.13 -5.18 13.82
CA SER A 255 -10.24 -4.62 15.17
C SER A 255 -9.60 -3.22 15.15
N PRO A 256 -10.14 -2.22 15.88
CA PRO A 256 -9.49 -0.91 16.01
C PRO A 256 -8.08 -0.99 16.62
N GLU A 257 -7.69 -2.14 17.17
CA GLU A 257 -6.37 -2.44 17.73
C GLU A 257 -5.35 -2.93 16.70
N THR A 258 -5.75 -3.32 15.48
CA THR A 258 -4.82 -3.80 14.46
C THR A 258 -3.98 -2.63 13.94
N SER A 259 -2.65 -2.75 14.07
CA SER A 259 -1.71 -1.68 13.71
C SER A 259 -1.68 -1.49 12.18
N ALA A 260 -2.26 -0.38 11.71
CA ALA A 260 -2.21 -0.04 10.30
C ALA A 260 -0.88 0.65 9.95
N VAL A 261 -0.28 0.24 8.83
CA VAL A 261 0.95 0.82 8.29
C VAL A 261 0.58 1.97 7.34
N PRO A 262 1.00 3.21 7.61
CA PRO A 262 0.75 4.33 6.72
C PRO A 262 1.76 4.35 5.56
N PHE A 263 1.25 4.62 4.36
CA PHE A 263 2.02 4.82 3.15
C PHE A 263 1.71 6.21 2.60
N LEU A 264 2.76 6.99 2.36
CA LEU A 264 2.67 8.36 1.86
C LEU A 264 3.42 8.42 0.53
N GLY A 265 2.76 8.96 -0.48
CA GLY A 265 3.30 9.13 -1.82
C GLY A 265 3.00 10.51 -2.38
N SER A 266 3.81 10.95 -3.33
CA SER A 266 3.53 12.16 -4.08
C SER A 266 4.09 12.04 -5.49
N ALA A 267 3.35 12.58 -6.45
CA ALA A 267 3.79 12.76 -7.82
C ALA A 267 3.54 14.22 -8.23
N ALA A 268 4.45 14.79 -9.00
CA ALA A 268 4.29 16.12 -9.55
C ALA A 268 4.60 16.11 -11.06
N MET A 269 3.80 16.84 -11.81
CA MET A 269 3.96 17.08 -13.23
C MET A 269 4.09 18.59 -13.45
N TYR A 270 4.87 18.97 -14.47
CA TYR A 270 4.98 20.34 -14.92
C TYR A 270 4.59 20.41 -16.39
N TYR A 271 3.81 21.42 -16.76
CA TYR A 271 3.42 21.65 -18.14
C TYR A 271 3.29 23.14 -18.43
N GLU A 272 3.38 23.50 -19.70
CA GLU A 272 3.31 24.89 -20.13
C GLU A 272 1.87 25.35 -20.29
N LEU A 273 1.57 26.55 -19.79
CA LEU A 273 0.35 27.28 -20.10
C LEU A 273 0.65 28.43 -21.06
N PRO A 274 -0.13 28.60 -22.14
CA PRO A 274 -0.03 29.74 -23.03
C PRO A 274 -0.67 30.98 -22.40
N GLN A 275 -0.11 32.17 -22.65
CA GLN A 275 -0.73 33.45 -22.28
C GLN A 275 -1.98 33.72 -23.12
#